data_AF-A0A662DP75-F1
#
_entry.id   AF-A0A662DP75-F1
#
_cell.length_a   1.000
_cell.length_b   1.000
_cell.length_c   1.000
_cell.angle_alpha   90.00
_cell.angle_beta   90.00
_cell.angle_gamma   90.00
#
_symmetry.space_group_name_H-M   'P 1'
#
loop_
_entity.id
_entity.type
_entity.pdbx_description
1 polymer ?
#
loop_
_entity_poly.entity_id
_entity_poly.type
_entity_poly.pdbx_seq_one_letter_code
_entity_poly.pdbx_strand_id
1 'polypeptide(L)'
;MGIPKDNQLTLDEAYQATYLWLDHTGDPPVEILEPAHGSVELHTAKAFVRVRLSEAPVEQSSVLALLRAADAGKKLLLFSPSGFSTSALSIAETQGIALFTLDPHGRAIPETTHARTASPETEPDPPFAPDAGDEEDGLETYAPPPWREEDAEPEVEGIDAGTSDWSDCPACGSTHYRNAKFCKACGTRLQTDTSHVDTRMRCRNCGSHDIEKLR
;
A
#
# COMPACT_ATOMS: atom_id res chain seq x y z
N MET A 1 14.97 -9.89 -19.81
CA MET A 1 13.91 -10.67 -19.14
C MET A 1 13.28 -9.76 -18.12
N GLY A 2 12.02 -9.36 -18.33
CA GLY A 2 11.30 -8.51 -17.37
C GLY A 2 10.84 -9.36 -16.19
N ILE A 3 11.05 -8.87 -14.98
CA ILE A 3 10.49 -9.46 -13.76
C ILE A 3 8.97 -9.33 -13.87
N PRO A 4 8.18 -10.40 -13.64
CA PRO A 4 6.72 -10.30 -13.66
C PRO A 4 6.24 -9.25 -12.66
N LYS A 5 5.31 -8.39 -13.09
CA LYS A 5 4.78 -7.25 -12.30
C LYS A 5 4.07 -7.67 -11.02
N ASP A 6 3.66 -8.94 -10.91
CA ASP A 6 2.91 -9.47 -9.77
C ASP A 6 3.73 -9.67 -8.48
N ASN A 7 5.02 -9.33 -8.50
CA ASN A 7 5.93 -9.52 -7.36
C ASN A 7 6.61 -8.22 -6.92
N GLN A 8 6.07 -7.05 -7.30
CA GLN A 8 6.60 -5.75 -6.89
C GLN A 8 5.73 -5.16 -5.79
N LEU A 9 6.39 -4.71 -4.71
CA LEU A 9 5.74 -3.94 -3.67
C LEU A 9 5.16 -2.64 -4.25
N THR A 10 3.94 -2.31 -3.81
CA THR A 10 3.36 -0.98 -3.96
C THR A 10 4.12 0.04 -3.11
N LEU A 11 3.85 1.34 -3.35
CA LEU A 11 4.49 2.40 -2.56
C LEU A 11 4.09 2.32 -1.09
N ASP A 12 2.83 2.00 -0.82
CA ASP A 12 2.28 1.89 0.53
C ASP A 12 2.91 0.71 1.28
N GLU A 13 3.07 -0.44 0.62
CA GLU A 13 3.75 -1.60 1.20
C GLU A 13 5.23 -1.31 1.44
N ALA A 14 5.92 -0.69 0.48
CA ALA A 14 7.32 -0.30 0.64
C ALA A 14 7.51 0.71 1.80
N TYR A 15 6.57 1.66 1.95
CA TYR A 15 6.52 2.58 3.08
C TYR A 15 6.32 1.83 4.40
N GLN A 16 5.35 0.93 4.48
CA GLN A 16 5.04 0.17 5.68
C GLN A 16 6.21 -0.73 6.11
N ALA A 17 6.84 -1.42 5.16
CA ALA A 17 8.05 -2.20 5.40
C ALA A 17 9.18 -1.33 5.98
N THR A 18 9.39 -0.15 5.39
CA THR A 18 10.41 0.79 5.87
C THR A 18 10.09 1.31 7.27
N TYR A 19 8.82 1.64 7.54
CA TYR A 19 8.37 2.08 8.85
C TYR A 19 8.66 1.02 9.92
N LEU A 20 8.29 -0.23 9.69
CA LEU A 20 8.52 -1.33 10.62
C LEU A 20 10.00 -1.59 10.84
N TRP A 21 10.82 -1.48 9.80
CA TRP A 21 12.27 -1.58 9.91
C TRP A 21 12.85 -0.48 10.81
N LEU A 22 12.37 0.76 10.66
CA LEU A 22 12.80 1.89 11.49
C LEU A 22 12.34 1.76 12.94
N ASP A 23 11.10 1.30 13.17
CA ASP A 23 10.59 1.03 14.50
C ASP A 23 11.39 -0.08 15.19
N HIS A 24 11.69 -1.18 14.47
CA HIS A 24 12.51 -2.28 14.96
C HIS A 24 13.94 -1.85 15.34
N THR A 25 14.53 -0.93 14.59
CA THR A 25 15.86 -0.36 14.92
C THR A 25 15.82 0.67 16.06
N GLY A 26 14.64 0.94 16.63
CA GLY A 26 14.45 1.88 17.73
C GLY A 26 14.59 3.34 17.30
N ASP A 27 14.27 3.66 16.06
CA ASP A 27 14.28 5.02 15.51
C ASP A 27 13.02 5.28 14.66
N PRO A 28 11.82 5.21 15.25
CA PRO A 28 10.57 5.36 14.52
C PRO A 28 10.44 6.76 13.88
N PRO A 29 9.74 6.87 12.73
CA PRO A 29 9.47 8.16 12.11
C PRO A 29 8.66 9.10 13.02
N VAL A 30 9.10 10.36 13.10
CA VAL A 30 8.42 11.45 13.81
C VAL A 30 7.59 12.30 12.84
N GLU A 31 8.06 12.44 11.60
CA GLU A 31 7.41 13.22 10.56
C GLU A 31 7.46 12.43 9.24
N ILE A 32 6.34 12.50 8.49
CA ILE A 32 6.14 11.78 7.23
C ILE A 32 5.70 12.80 6.19
N LEU A 33 6.41 12.84 5.06
CA LEU A 33 6.16 13.80 3.98
C LEU A 33 6.08 13.08 2.63
N GLU A 34 5.25 13.59 1.72
CA GLU A 34 5.13 13.10 0.35
C GLU A 34 5.52 14.23 -0.62
N PRO A 35 6.82 14.50 -0.81
CA PRO A 35 7.28 15.64 -1.60
C PRO A 35 7.02 15.49 -3.11
N ALA A 36 6.87 14.24 -3.58
CA ALA A 36 6.65 13.93 -4.99
C ALA A 36 5.94 12.57 -5.15
N HIS A 37 5.20 12.41 -6.24
CA HIS A 37 4.59 11.14 -6.61
C HIS A 37 5.64 10.01 -6.73
N GLY A 38 5.37 8.89 -6.07
CA GLY A 38 6.29 7.74 -6.06
C GLY A 38 7.42 7.87 -5.03
N SER A 39 7.36 8.83 -4.10
CA SER A 39 8.31 8.92 -3.00
C SER A 39 7.67 9.38 -1.70
N VAL A 40 8.09 8.75 -0.61
CA VAL A 40 7.72 9.12 0.75
C VAL A 40 9.00 9.41 1.54
N GLU A 41 8.98 10.43 2.37
CA GLU A 41 10.07 10.79 3.27
C GLU A 41 9.65 10.53 4.70
N LEU A 42 10.55 9.93 5.45
CA LEU A 42 10.41 9.52 6.84
C LEU A 42 11.54 10.21 7.61
N HIS A 43 11.18 11.14 8.48
CA HIS A 43 12.12 11.86 9.31
C HIS A 43 12.11 11.26 10.70
N THR A 44 13.28 10.77 11.14
CA THR A 44 13.46 10.26 12.50
C THR A 44 14.32 11.23 13.30
N ALA A 45 14.58 10.91 14.57
CA ALA A 45 15.49 11.70 15.39
C ALA A 45 16.94 11.63 14.89
N LYS A 46 17.35 10.50 14.29
CA LYS A 46 18.76 10.22 13.92
C LYS A 46 18.99 10.12 12.41
N ALA A 47 17.94 10.02 11.62
CA ALA A 47 18.01 9.70 10.20
C ALA A 47 17.00 10.51 9.36
N PHE A 48 17.41 10.75 8.13
CA PHE A 48 16.56 11.19 7.03
C PHE A 48 16.42 10.01 6.07
N VAL A 49 15.21 9.51 5.93
CA VAL A 49 14.91 8.30 5.18
C VAL A 49 13.98 8.64 4.03
N ARG A 50 14.27 8.13 2.83
CA ARG A 50 13.38 8.26 1.69
C ARG A 50 13.04 6.87 1.14
N VAL A 51 11.78 6.64 0.84
CA VAL A 51 11.28 5.47 0.14
C VAL A 51 10.95 5.90 -1.29
N ARG A 52 11.42 5.16 -2.29
CA ARG A 52 11.18 5.49 -3.70
C ARG A 52 10.70 4.27 -4.46
N LEU A 53 9.58 4.41 -5.15
CA LEU A 53 9.07 3.44 -6.10
C LEU A 53 9.34 3.92 -7.53
N SER A 54 9.94 3.06 -8.36
CA SER A 54 10.15 3.34 -9.78
C SER A 54 10.08 2.09 -10.64
N GLU A 55 9.75 2.21 -11.92
CA GLU A 55 9.74 1.05 -12.83
C GLU A 55 11.16 0.54 -13.16
N ALA A 56 12.17 1.39 -12.98
CA ALA A 56 13.58 1.10 -13.22
C ALA A 56 14.41 1.25 -11.94
N PRO A 57 15.63 0.71 -11.90
CA PRO A 57 16.55 0.94 -10.78
C PRO A 57 16.75 2.42 -10.48
N VAL A 58 16.90 2.74 -9.21
CA VAL A 58 17.05 4.12 -8.76
C VAL A 58 18.39 4.68 -9.22
N GLU A 59 18.31 5.77 -9.98
CA GLU A 59 19.47 6.44 -10.58
C GLU A 59 20.19 7.38 -9.62
N GLN A 60 21.43 7.74 -9.99
CA GLN A 60 22.29 8.70 -9.29
C GLN A 60 21.57 10.01 -8.93
N SER A 61 20.70 10.52 -9.81
CA SER A 61 19.97 11.78 -9.58
C SER A 61 19.12 11.74 -8.31
N SER A 62 18.56 10.58 -7.98
CA SER A 62 17.74 10.37 -6.78
C SER A 62 18.60 10.42 -5.51
N VAL A 63 19.80 9.84 -5.55
CA VAL A 63 20.77 9.88 -4.46
C VAL A 63 21.26 11.31 -4.22
N LEU A 64 21.55 12.05 -5.29
CA LEU A 64 21.93 13.47 -5.17
C LEU A 64 20.78 14.34 -4.65
N ALA A 65 19.54 14.04 -5.01
CA ALA A 65 18.37 14.73 -4.47
C ALA A 65 18.17 14.43 -2.97
N LEU A 66 18.56 13.24 -2.49
CA LEU A 66 18.55 12.90 -1.06
C LEU A 66 19.55 13.79 -0.30
N LEU A 67 20.78 13.87 -0.79
CA LEU A 67 21.84 14.70 -0.19
C LEU A 67 21.47 16.18 -0.06
N ARG A 68 20.71 16.72 -1.01
CA ARG A 68 20.30 18.14 -0.99
C ARG A 68 19.16 18.41 -0.01
N ALA A 69 18.30 17.42 0.22
CA ALA A 69 17.12 17.56 1.06
C ALA A 69 17.42 17.30 2.54
N ALA A 70 18.48 16.54 2.82
CA ALA A 70 18.75 16.09 4.17
C ALA A 70 19.32 17.16 5.11
N ASP A 71 18.90 17.09 6.37
CA ASP A 71 19.46 17.90 7.45
C ASP A 71 20.91 17.49 7.76
N ALA A 72 21.74 18.49 8.05
CA ALA A 72 23.11 18.25 8.48
C ALA A 72 23.15 17.39 9.76
N GLY A 73 23.92 16.32 9.74
CA GLY A 73 24.18 15.46 10.91
C GLY A 73 23.26 14.25 11.06
N LYS A 74 22.22 14.10 10.22
CA LYS A 74 21.39 12.89 10.19
C LYS A 74 22.00 11.83 9.26
N LYS A 75 21.78 10.55 9.60
CA LYS A 75 22.10 9.44 8.69
C LYS A 75 21.17 9.48 7.49
N LEU A 76 21.66 9.10 6.32
CA LEU A 76 20.89 9.13 5.07
C LEU A 76 20.57 7.71 4.63
N LEU A 77 19.29 7.38 4.56
CA LEU A 77 18.82 6.06 4.12
C LEU A 77 17.90 6.22 2.92
N LEU A 78 18.02 5.32 1.96
CA LEU A 78 17.14 5.25 0.79
C LEU A 78 16.70 3.81 0.56
N PHE A 79 15.38 3.60 0.58
CA PHE A 79 14.73 2.32 0.35
C PHE A 79 14.07 2.30 -1.03
N SER A 80 14.22 1.20 -1.76
CA SER A 80 13.63 1.02 -3.09
C SER A 80 13.36 -0.46 -3.38
N PRO A 81 12.14 -0.86 -3.77
CA PRO A 81 11.91 -2.24 -4.24
C PRO A 81 12.53 -2.51 -5.62
N SER A 82 12.88 -1.46 -6.36
CA SER A 82 13.38 -1.54 -7.74
C SER A 82 14.90 -1.66 -7.84
N GLY A 83 15.59 -1.66 -6.69
CA GLY A 83 17.05 -1.65 -6.60
C GLY A 83 17.68 -0.33 -7.08
N PHE A 84 18.99 -0.37 -7.35
CA PHE A 84 19.82 0.81 -7.62
C PHE A 84 20.73 0.60 -8.85
N SER A 85 21.01 1.68 -9.58
CA SER A 85 22.01 1.64 -10.64
C SER A 85 23.43 1.60 -10.05
N THR A 86 24.41 1.09 -10.82
CA THR A 86 25.81 1.01 -10.38
C THR A 86 26.39 2.38 -10.04
N SER A 87 26.00 3.42 -10.78
CA SER A 87 26.37 4.81 -10.51
C SER A 87 25.77 5.31 -9.18
N ALA A 88 24.53 4.94 -8.87
CA ALA A 88 23.89 5.28 -7.59
C ALA A 88 24.61 4.62 -6.41
N LEU A 89 24.95 3.33 -6.52
CA LEU A 89 25.70 2.57 -5.51
C LEU A 89 27.07 3.21 -5.23
N SER A 90 27.83 3.53 -6.27
CA SER A 90 29.18 4.12 -6.14
C SER A 90 29.15 5.47 -5.40
N ILE A 91 28.16 6.31 -5.71
CA ILE A 91 28.02 7.62 -5.07
C ILE A 91 27.55 7.49 -3.62
N ALA A 92 26.58 6.61 -3.37
CA ALA A 92 26.11 6.35 -2.02
C ALA A 92 27.24 5.86 -1.11
N GLU A 93 28.09 4.95 -1.60
CA GLU A 93 29.25 4.46 -0.85
C GLU A 93 30.22 5.60 -0.49
N THR A 94 30.49 6.48 -1.45
CA THR A 94 31.39 7.64 -1.28
C THR A 94 30.82 8.68 -0.32
N GLN A 95 29.50 8.86 -0.32
CA GLN A 95 28.81 9.92 0.42
C GLN A 95 28.25 9.45 1.77
N GLY A 96 28.49 8.19 2.17
CA GLY A 96 28.01 7.70 3.46
C GLY A 96 26.51 7.39 3.50
N ILE A 97 25.91 7.05 2.35
CA ILE A 97 24.47 6.82 2.23
C ILE A 97 24.18 5.32 2.29
N ALA A 98 23.24 4.95 3.15
CA ALA A 98 22.73 3.60 3.28
C ALA A 98 21.64 3.35 2.23
N LEU A 99 21.86 2.40 1.32
CA LEU A 99 20.88 1.98 0.32
C LEU A 99 20.35 0.61 0.66
N PHE A 100 19.02 0.47 0.64
CA PHE A 100 18.32 -0.79 0.91
C PHE A 100 17.39 -1.12 -0.25
N THR A 101 17.52 -2.34 -0.76
CA THR A 101 16.54 -2.91 -1.69
C THR A 101 15.46 -3.61 -0.88
N LEU A 102 14.18 -3.37 -1.19
CA LEU A 102 13.08 -4.11 -0.57
C LEU A 102 12.73 -5.33 -1.41
N ASP A 103 12.66 -6.50 -0.79
CA ASP A 103 12.17 -7.70 -1.45
C ASP A 103 10.62 -7.70 -1.51
N PRO A 104 9.98 -8.65 -2.23
CA PRO A 104 8.53 -8.74 -2.34
C PRO A 104 7.79 -8.96 -1.00
N HIS A 105 8.50 -9.32 0.07
CA HIS A 105 7.94 -9.56 1.40
C HIS A 105 8.15 -8.39 2.35
N GLY A 106 8.81 -7.31 1.89
CA GLY A 106 9.13 -6.14 2.72
C GLY A 106 10.42 -6.27 3.52
N ARG A 107 11.29 -7.25 3.23
CA ARG A 107 12.62 -7.36 3.86
C ARG A 107 13.57 -6.34 3.25
N ALA A 108 14.36 -5.70 4.11
CA ALA A 108 15.36 -4.71 3.69
C ALA A 108 16.73 -5.37 3.46
N ILE A 109 17.12 -5.49 2.19
CA ILE A 109 18.40 -6.04 1.76
C ILE A 109 19.43 -4.90 1.65
N PRO A 110 20.52 -4.91 2.44
CA PRO A 110 21.51 -3.84 2.43
C PRO A 110 22.45 -3.93 1.21
N GLU A 111 22.47 -2.87 0.40
CA GLU A 111 23.28 -2.80 -0.83
C GLU A 111 24.67 -2.18 -0.59
N THR A 112 24.74 -1.14 0.25
CA THR A 112 26.00 -0.42 0.57
C THR A 112 26.64 -0.90 1.88
N THR A 113 27.92 -0.58 2.10
CA THR A 113 28.59 -0.90 3.37
C THR A 113 27.97 -0.12 4.53
N HIS A 114 27.53 1.11 4.26
CA HIS A 114 26.79 1.94 5.20
C HIS A 114 25.43 1.32 5.55
N ALA A 115 24.74 0.71 4.58
CA ALA A 115 23.50 -0.02 4.83
C ALA A 115 23.74 -1.23 5.75
N ARG A 116 24.76 -2.05 5.46
CA ARG A 116 25.13 -3.19 6.32
C ARG A 116 25.49 -2.78 7.75
N THR A 117 26.10 -1.61 7.92
CA THR A 117 26.42 -1.06 9.24
C THR A 117 25.18 -0.52 9.97
N ALA A 118 24.16 -0.10 9.22
CA ALA A 118 22.89 0.40 9.77
C ALA A 118 21.85 -0.71 9.98
N SER A 119 22.03 -1.89 9.38
CA SER A 119 21.16 -3.05 9.57
C SER A 119 21.09 -3.50 11.04
N PRO A 120 19.89 -3.83 11.55
CA PRO A 120 19.77 -4.44 12.87
C PRO A 120 20.42 -5.83 12.88
N GLU A 121 20.87 -6.27 14.07
CA GLU A 121 21.44 -7.62 14.23
C GLU A 121 20.38 -8.72 14.06
N THR A 122 19.14 -8.44 14.45
CA THR A 122 17.98 -9.31 14.24
C THR A 122 17.13 -8.71 13.13
N GLU A 123 16.78 -9.50 12.12
CA GLU A 123 15.94 -9.03 11.02
C GLU A 123 14.48 -8.90 11.50
N PRO A 124 13.77 -7.79 11.19
CA PRO A 124 12.36 -7.67 11.51
C PRO A 124 11.54 -8.69 10.72
N ASP A 125 10.47 -9.20 11.33
CA ASP A 125 9.55 -10.10 10.63
C ASP A 125 8.93 -9.38 9.42
N PRO A 126 8.96 -10.00 8.23
CA PRO A 126 8.42 -9.39 7.02
C PRO A 126 6.90 -9.16 7.15
N PRO A 127 6.40 -7.93 6.90
CA PRO A 127 4.97 -7.63 6.99
C PRO A 127 4.11 -8.33 5.93
N PHE A 128 4.74 -8.78 4.83
CA PHE A 128 4.06 -9.39 3.68
C PHE A 128 4.61 -10.78 3.36
N ALA A 129 5.13 -11.50 4.35
CA ALA A 129 5.39 -12.92 4.15
C ALA A 129 4.07 -13.64 3.83
N PRO A 130 4.04 -14.56 2.84
CA PRO A 130 2.92 -15.46 2.70
C PRO A 130 2.76 -16.20 4.02
N ASP A 131 1.51 -16.37 4.48
CA ASP A 131 1.21 -17.21 5.63
C ASP A 131 1.92 -18.56 5.40
N ALA A 132 2.79 -18.97 6.32
CA ALA A 132 3.42 -20.28 6.31
C ALA A 132 2.41 -21.41 6.61
N GLY A 133 1.14 -21.22 6.23
CA GLY A 133 -0.02 -22.01 6.61
C GLY A 133 -0.54 -22.98 5.54
N ASP A 134 0.19 -23.16 4.43
CA ASP A 134 -0.06 -24.25 3.46
C ASP A 134 1.13 -25.21 3.39
N GLU A 135 1.75 -25.52 4.54
CA GLU A 135 2.33 -26.85 4.70
C GLU A 135 1.14 -27.81 4.89
N GLU A 136 0.74 -28.47 3.79
CA GLU A 136 -0.12 -29.66 3.83
C GLU A 136 0.56 -30.75 4.68
N ASP A 137 0.41 -30.68 6.01
CA ASP A 137 0.74 -31.76 6.92
C ASP A 137 -0.43 -31.95 7.90
N GLY A 138 -1.08 -33.10 7.78
CA GLY A 138 -2.03 -33.59 8.78
C GLY A 138 -3.47 -33.20 8.53
N LEU A 139 -4.13 -33.96 7.65
CA LEU A 139 -5.55 -34.28 7.81
C LEU A 139 -5.76 -35.03 9.15
N GLU A 140 -5.61 -34.35 10.29
CA GLU A 140 -6.20 -34.82 11.53
C GLU A 140 -7.69 -34.45 11.47
N THR A 141 -8.50 -35.47 11.20
CA THR A 141 -9.94 -35.42 11.39
C THR A 141 -10.20 -35.02 12.84
N TYR A 142 -10.46 -33.74 13.09
CA TYR A 142 -11.01 -33.30 14.36
C TYR A 142 -12.43 -33.85 14.44
N ALA A 143 -12.57 -35.05 14.99
CA ALA A 143 -13.86 -35.56 15.43
C ALA A 143 -14.22 -34.78 16.70
N PRO A 144 -15.25 -33.89 16.67
CA PRO A 144 -15.66 -33.18 17.87
C PRO A 144 -16.13 -34.20 18.93
N PRO A 145 -15.80 -34.00 20.22
CA PRO A 145 -16.26 -34.89 21.28
C PRO A 145 -17.78 -34.77 21.45
N PRO A 146 -18.50 -35.86 21.77
CA PRO A 146 -19.94 -35.84 21.87
C PRO A 146 -20.34 -35.29 23.24
N TRP A 147 -20.64 -33.99 23.33
CA TRP A 147 -21.30 -33.46 24.53
C TRP A 147 -22.47 -32.54 24.18
N ARG A 148 -23.63 -33.18 24.31
CA ARG A 148 -24.87 -32.76 24.98
C ARG A 148 -25.56 -31.49 24.47
N GLU A 149 -26.67 -31.75 23.78
CA GLU A 149 -27.81 -30.88 23.56
C GLU A 149 -28.29 -30.24 24.87
N GLU A 150 -28.94 -29.08 24.74
CA GLU A 150 -29.50 -28.23 25.80
C GLU A 150 -28.52 -27.15 26.30
N ASP A 151 -28.37 -26.09 25.50
CA ASP A 151 -28.97 -24.81 25.86
C ASP A 151 -28.93 -23.83 24.68
N ALA A 152 -30.10 -23.27 24.39
CA ALA A 152 -30.40 -22.43 23.24
C ALA A 152 -30.24 -20.93 23.59
N GLU A 153 -29.52 -20.23 22.70
CA GLU A 153 -29.77 -18.86 22.19
C GLU A 153 -29.48 -17.62 23.07
N PRO A 154 -29.10 -16.45 22.47
CA PRO A 154 -29.46 -16.01 21.13
C PRO A 154 -28.33 -15.63 20.17
N GLU A 155 -28.69 -15.81 18.90
CA GLU A 155 -28.21 -15.21 17.67
C GLU A 155 -27.63 -13.78 17.89
N VAL A 156 -26.30 -13.66 17.81
CA VAL A 156 -25.67 -12.38 17.46
C VAL A 156 -25.57 -12.34 15.95
N GLU A 157 -26.37 -11.41 15.41
CA GLU A 157 -26.45 -10.98 14.02
C GLU A 157 -25.12 -11.13 13.27
N GLY A 158 -25.19 -11.84 12.15
CA GLY A 158 -24.13 -11.91 11.18
C GLY A 158 -23.64 -10.51 10.84
N ILE A 159 -22.37 -10.25 11.15
CA ILE A 159 -21.64 -9.20 10.45
C ILE A 159 -21.38 -9.79 9.07
N ASP A 160 -22.35 -9.61 8.18
CA ASP A 160 -22.19 -9.81 6.75
C ASP A 160 -21.03 -8.91 6.30
N ALA A 161 -19.83 -9.47 6.28
CA ALA A 161 -18.69 -8.97 5.52
C ALA A 161 -18.97 -9.15 4.01
N GLY A 162 -20.07 -8.54 3.56
CA GLY A 162 -20.58 -8.55 2.21
C GLY A 162 -20.26 -7.23 1.51
N THR A 163 -19.26 -7.31 0.63
CA THR A 163 -18.97 -6.39 -0.48
C THR A 163 -18.32 -5.05 -0.14
N SER A 164 -17.01 -5.00 -0.42
CA SER A 164 -16.23 -3.82 -0.77
C SER A 164 -16.94 -2.96 -1.84
N ASP A 165 -17.86 -2.08 -1.42
CA ASP A 165 -18.55 -1.14 -2.30
C ASP A 165 -17.65 0.06 -2.65
N TRP A 166 -16.71 -0.17 -3.55
CA TRP A 166 -15.91 0.86 -4.21
C TRP A 166 -16.45 1.13 -5.62
N SER A 167 -16.33 2.36 -6.10
CA SER A 167 -16.78 2.78 -7.43
C SER A 167 -15.86 3.85 -8.00
N ASP A 168 -15.64 3.81 -9.31
CA ASP A 168 -14.78 4.77 -9.98
C ASP A 168 -15.54 6.05 -10.33
N CYS A 169 -14.85 7.18 -10.19
CA CYS A 169 -15.38 8.48 -10.57
C CYS A 169 -15.57 8.55 -12.10
N PRO A 170 -16.77 8.85 -12.61
CA PRO A 170 -17.01 8.94 -14.06
C PRO A 170 -16.28 10.11 -14.73
N ALA A 171 -15.81 11.10 -13.96
CA ALA A 171 -15.12 12.27 -14.50
C ALA A 171 -13.60 12.09 -14.62
N CYS A 172 -12.97 11.33 -13.71
CA CYS A 172 -11.51 11.21 -13.67
C CYS A 172 -10.98 9.78 -13.51
N GLY A 173 -11.86 8.78 -13.36
CA GLY A 173 -11.48 7.38 -13.21
C GLY A 173 -10.86 7.00 -11.86
N SER A 174 -10.80 7.93 -10.89
CA SER A 174 -10.27 7.62 -9.55
C SER A 174 -11.28 6.80 -8.73
N THR A 175 -10.80 5.79 -8.01
CA THR A 175 -11.63 4.90 -7.19
C THR A 175 -12.01 5.56 -5.87
N HIS A 176 -13.27 5.47 -5.49
CA HIS A 176 -13.82 6.04 -4.25
C HIS A 176 -14.82 5.11 -3.59
N TYR A 177 -15.13 5.39 -2.33
CA TYR A 177 -16.20 4.69 -1.62
C TYR A 177 -17.56 5.06 -2.23
N ARG A 178 -18.45 4.09 -2.39
CA ARG A 178 -19.75 4.28 -3.07
C ARG A 178 -20.68 5.27 -2.37
N ASN A 179 -20.46 5.52 -1.07
CA ASN A 179 -21.18 6.52 -0.28
C ASN A 179 -20.51 7.92 -0.29
N ALA A 180 -19.40 8.11 -1.00
CA ALA A 180 -18.73 9.40 -1.10
C ALA A 180 -19.60 10.40 -1.88
N LYS A 181 -19.83 11.58 -1.30
CA LYS A 181 -20.63 12.63 -1.97
C LYS A 181 -19.85 13.35 -3.06
N PHE A 182 -18.52 13.35 -2.98
CA PHE A 182 -17.62 14.03 -3.91
C PHE A 182 -16.34 13.21 -4.11
N CYS A 183 -15.82 13.23 -5.34
CA CYS A 183 -14.54 12.68 -5.72
C CYS A 183 -13.42 13.50 -5.11
N LYS A 184 -12.53 12.85 -4.33
CA LYS A 184 -11.39 13.53 -3.70
C LYS A 184 -10.31 13.97 -4.69
N ALA A 185 -10.27 13.35 -5.88
CA ALA A 185 -9.24 13.64 -6.89
C ALA A 185 -9.58 14.84 -7.78
N CYS A 186 -10.83 14.95 -8.23
CA CYS A 186 -11.24 16.04 -9.14
C CYS A 186 -12.37 16.93 -8.60
N GLY A 187 -12.89 16.67 -7.40
CA GLY A 187 -13.97 17.44 -6.79
C GLY A 187 -15.36 17.17 -7.37
N THR A 188 -15.49 16.29 -8.37
CA THR A 188 -16.78 15.96 -9.00
C THR A 188 -17.75 15.37 -7.98
N ARG A 189 -19.00 15.85 -7.95
CA ARG A 189 -20.05 15.33 -7.08
C ARG A 189 -20.48 13.93 -7.54
N LEU A 190 -20.45 12.96 -6.64
CA LEU A 190 -20.70 11.54 -6.90
C LEU A 190 -22.11 11.07 -6.46
N GLN A 191 -22.95 12.00 -5.98
CA GLN A 191 -24.34 11.69 -5.65
C GLN A 191 -25.15 11.44 -6.93
N THR A 192 -25.59 10.21 -7.10
CA THR A 192 -26.97 9.95 -7.57
C THR A 192 -27.70 9.28 -6.43
N ASP A 193 -28.70 9.98 -5.91
CA ASP A 193 -29.73 9.39 -5.06
C ASP A 193 -30.19 8.06 -5.69
N THR A 194 -30.38 7.07 -4.83
CA THR A 194 -31.31 5.96 -5.05
C THR A 194 -32.71 6.54 -5.26
N SER A 195 -32.92 7.19 -6.40
CA SER A 195 -34.24 7.34 -6.97
C SER A 195 -34.57 5.96 -7.53
N HIS A 196 -35.55 5.33 -6.89
CA HIS A 196 -36.60 4.56 -7.52
C HIS A 196 -36.27 4.06 -8.94
N VAL A 197 -36.38 2.75 -9.15
CA VAL A 197 -36.69 2.21 -10.48
C VAL A 197 -38.04 2.78 -10.90
N ASP A 198 -38.04 4.03 -11.36
CA ASP A 198 -39.14 4.66 -12.06
C ASP A 198 -39.09 4.05 -13.44
N THR A 199 -39.97 3.07 -13.64
CA THR A 199 -40.15 2.39 -14.91
C THR A 199 -40.81 3.38 -15.87
N ARG A 200 -40.07 4.41 -16.31
CA ARG A 200 -40.53 5.35 -17.33
C ARG A 200 -40.56 4.59 -18.65
N MET A 201 -41.74 4.03 -18.93
CA MET A 201 -42.09 3.53 -20.26
C MET A 201 -41.74 4.60 -21.29
N ARG A 202 -40.88 4.25 -22.23
CA ARG A 202 -40.50 5.12 -23.35
C ARG A 202 -41.45 4.87 -24.51
N CYS A 203 -41.91 5.93 -25.17
CA CYS A 203 -42.68 5.78 -26.41
C CYS A 203 -41.76 5.24 -27.52
N ARG A 204 -42.10 4.08 -28.09
CA ARG A 204 -41.31 3.43 -29.14
C ARG A 204 -41.20 4.21 -30.46
N ASN A 205 -42.02 5.25 -30.66
CA ASN A 205 -42.06 6.01 -31.92
C ASN A 205 -41.31 7.36 -31.86
N CYS A 206 -41.24 8.02 -30.71
CA CYS A 206 -40.61 9.35 -30.59
C CYS A 206 -39.55 9.46 -29.49
N GLY A 207 -39.43 8.46 -28.61
CA GLY A 207 -38.40 8.43 -27.59
C GLY A 207 -38.60 9.36 -26.40
N SER A 208 -39.72 10.08 -26.28
CA SER A 208 -40.00 10.94 -25.12
C SER A 208 -40.27 10.14 -23.83
N HIS A 209 -39.91 10.76 -22.69
CA HIS A 209 -39.85 10.11 -21.37
C HIS A 209 -40.96 10.56 -20.40
N ASP A 210 -41.81 11.52 -20.79
CA ASP A 210 -42.96 11.99 -20.00
C ASP A 210 -44.26 11.62 -20.73
N ILE A 211 -44.97 10.61 -20.22
CA ILE A 211 -46.28 10.20 -20.71
C ILE A 211 -47.31 10.59 -19.64
N GLU A 212 -47.97 11.74 -19.79
CA GLU A 212 -49.13 12.07 -18.97
C GLU A 212 -50.30 11.15 -19.35
N LYS A 213 -50.82 10.39 -18.38
CA LYS A 213 -52.08 9.65 -18.56
C LYS A 213 -53.23 10.66 -18.50
N LEU A 214 -53.78 11.01 -19.66
CA LEU A 214 -55.13 11.58 -19.75
C LEU A 214 -56.10 10.59 -19.09
N ARG A 215 -56.74 11.04 -18.00
CA ARG A 215 -57.85 10.34 -17.35
C ARG A 215 -59.15 10.70 -18.05
#